data_AF-A0A151UK02-F1
#
_entry.id   AF-A0A151UK02-F1
#
_cell.length_a   1.000
_cell.length_b   1.000
_cell.length_c   1.000
_cell.angle_alpha   90.00
_cell.angle_beta   90.00
_cell.angle_gamma   90.00
#
_symmetry.space_group_name_H-M   'P 1'
#
loop_
_entity.id
_entity.type
_entity.pdbx_description
1 polymer ?
#
loop_
_entity_poly.entity_id
_entity_poly.type
_entity_poly.pdbx_seq_one_letter_code
_entity_poly.pdbx_strand_id
1 'polypeptide(L)' 'RGSSVIRALSASPLALHALKNDIAARGLSVHFSPNIAIISYNDFVRLTEKQPQQMAW' A
#
# COMPACT_ATOMS: atom_id res chain seq x y z
N ARG A 1 4.85 -5.34 18.76
CA ARG A 1 4.59 -6.65 18.11
C ARG A 1 3.44 -6.47 17.14
N GLY A 2 3.63 -6.75 15.84
CA GLY A 2 2.60 -6.55 14.81
C GLY A 2 1.43 -7.54 14.94
N SER A 3 0.22 -7.12 14.52
CA SER A 3 -0.98 -7.93 14.53
C SER A 3 -0.85 -9.17 13.63
N SER A 4 -1.65 -10.21 13.87
CA SER A 4 -1.68 -11.45 13.05
C SER A 4 -1.93 -11.17 11.56
N VAL A 5 -2.73 -10.13 11.26
CA VAL A 5 -3.07 -9.70 9.90
C VAL A 5 -1.85 -9.18 9.14
N ILE A 6 -0.99 -8.38 9.78
CA ILE A 6 0.22 -7.86 9.13
C ILE A 6 1.16 -9.00 8.75
N ARG A 7 1.23 -10.06 9.59
CA ARG A 7 2.00 -11.27 9.26
C ARG A 7 1.44 -12.00 8.05
N ALA A 8 0.12 -12.14 7.95
CA ALA A 8 -0.53 -12.77 6.80
C ALA A 8 -0.28 -11.97 5.51
N LEU A 9 -0.42 -10.65 5.56
CA LEU A 9 -0.14 -9.76 4.42
C LEU A 9 1.34 -9.80 4.02
N SER A 10 2.25 -9.85 4.99
CA SER A 10 3.70 -9.91 4.73
C SER A 10 4.16 -11.26 4.17
N ALA A 11 3.41 -12.34 4.43
CA ALA A 11 3.70 -13.68 3.91
C ALA A 11 3.05 -13.93 2.53
N SER A 12 2.20 -13.02 2.06
CA SER A 12 1.52 -13.13 0.78
C SER A 12 2.44 -12.71 -0.38
N PRO A 13 2.33 -13.32 -1.57
CA PRO A 13 3.08 -12.88 -2.76
C PRO A 13 2.54 -11.57 -3.38
N LEU A 14 1.62 -10.88 -2.71
CA LEU A 14 1.00 -9.65 -3.19
C LEU A 14 1.95 -8.44 -3.05
N ALA A 15 1.94 -7.57 -4.06
CA ALA A 15 2.56 -6.26 -3.96
C ALA A 15 1.67 -5.31 -3.15
N LEU A 16 2.20 -4.79 -2.04
CA LEU A 16 1.51 -3.82 -1.19
C LEU A 16 1.95 -2.40 -1.55
N HIS A 17 0.97 -1.53 -1.77
CA HIS A 17 1.19 -0.13 -2.08
C HIS A 17 0.45 0.76 -1.07
N ALA A 18 1.04 1.90 -0.72
CA ALA A 18 0.42 2.89 0.14
C ALA A 18 0.52 4.29 -0.47
N LEU A 19 -0.57 5.05 -0.37
CA LEU A 19 -0.66 6.35 -1.03
C LEU A 19 0.05 7.43 -0.22
N LYS A 20 1.07 8.05 -0.82
CA LYS A 20 1.94 9.05 -0.17
C LYS A 20 1.14 10.20 0.43
N ASN A 21 0.11 10.68 -0.28
CA ASN A 21 -0.69 11.82 0.16
C ASN A 21 -1.48 11.48 1.44
N ASP A 22 -2.00 10.26 1.55
CA ASP A 22 -2.73 9.81 2.74
C ASP A 22 -1.82 9.60 3.94
N ILE A 23 -0.60 9.11 3.70
CA ILE A 23 0.44 8.97 4.73
C ILE A 23 0.81 10.34 5.29
N ALA A 24 1.06 11.30 4.41
CA ALA A 24 1.44 12.66 4.79
C ALA A 24 0.31 13.37 5.55
N ALA A 25 -0.92 13.28 5.05
CA ALA A 25 -2.09 13.89 5.69
C ALA A 25 -2.34 13.35 7.12
N ARG A 26 -1.94 12.10 7.39
CA ARG A 26 -2.11 11.43 8.70
C ARG A 26 -0.84 11.42 9.54
N GLY A 27 0.26 12.03 9.08
CA GLY A 27 1.53 12.06 9.81
C GLY A 27 2.18 10.68 10.01
N LEU A 28 1.89 9.70 9.15
CA LEU A 28 2.33 8.31 9.32
C LEU A 28 3.70 7.99 8.71
N SER A 29 4.42 9.00 8.19
CA SER A 29 5.66 8.83 7.42
C SER A 29 6.78 8.08 8.16
N VAL A 30 6.76 8.08 9.49
CA VAL A 30 7.82 7.47 10.34
C VAL A 30 7.53 5.98 10.64
N HIS A 31 6.32 5.50 10.37
CA HIS A 31 5.85 4.18 10.79
C HIS A 31 5.52 3.26 9.60
N PHE A 32 6.39 3.21 8.60
CA PHE A 32 6.19 2.38 7.41
C PHE A 32 7.13 1.17 7.36
N SER A 33 6.57 0.01 7.00
CA SER A 33 7.35 -1.20 6.71
C SER A 33 8.05 -1.03 5.36
N PRO A 34 9.32 -1.46 5.22
CA PRO A 34 10.04 -1.40 3.94
C PRO A 34 9.41 -2.28 2.85
N ASN A 35 8.55 -3.24 3.23
CA ASN A 35 7.87 -4.12 2.28
C ASN A 35 6.65 -3.49 1.60
N ILE A 36 6.30 -2.23 1.94
CA ILE A 36 5.17 -1.52 1.35
C ILE A 36 5.71 -0.38 0.48
N ALA A 37 5.39 -0.41 -0.81
CA ALA A 37 5.81 0.62 -1.74
C ALA A 37 4.95 1.88 -1.57
N ILE A 38 5.59 3.01 -1.25
CA ILE A 38 4.90 4.30 -1.17
C ILE A 38 4.78 4.88 -2.58
N ILE A 39 3.55 5.19 -3.00
CA ILE A 39 3.23 5.60 -4.37
C ILE A 39 2.54 6.98 -4.41
N SER A 40 2.67 7.69 -5.53
CA SER A 40 1.90 8.91 -5.81
C SER A 40 0.52 8.59 -6.40
N TYR A 41 -0.33 9.61 -6.54
CA TYR A 41 -1.60 9.45 -7.27
C TYR A 41 -1.39 9.07 -8.74
N ASN A 42 -0.36 9.60 -9.40
CA ASN A 42 -0.06 9.24 -10.78
C ASN A 42 0.31 7.75 -10.91
N ASP A 43 1.04 7.22 -9.93
CA ASP A 43 1.36 5.80 -9.88
C ASP A 43 0.12 4.95 -9.61
N PHE A 44 -0.81 5.43 -8.78
CA PHE A 44 -2.08 4.75 -8.53
C PHE A 44 -2.94 4.66 -9.80
N VAL A 45 -3.06 5.74 -10.57
CA VAL A 45 -3.74 5.71 -11.87
C VAL A 45 -3.07 4.68 -12.80
N ARG A 46 -1.74 4.70 -12.89
CA ARG A 46 -0.98 3.71 -13.69
C ARG A 46 -1.20 2.27 -13.21
N LEU A 47 -1.40 2.04 -11.92
CA LEU A 47 -1.72 0.72 -11.39
C LEU A 47 -3.11 0.25 -11.86
N THR A 48 -4.09 1.15 -11.86
CA THR A 48 -5.45 0.84 -12.37
C THR A 48 -5.48 0.59 -13.87
N GLU A 49 -4.61 1.23 -14.65
CA GLU A 49 -4.46 0.93 -16.08
C GLU A 49 -3.85 -0.46 -16.32
N LYS A 50 -2.90 -0.87 -15.47
CA LYS A 50 -2.23 -2.17 -15.57
C LYS A 50 -3.09 -3.34 -15.12
N GLN A 51 -3.97 -3.11 -14.14
CA GLN A 51 -4.82 -4.14 -13.55
C GLN A 51 -6.27 -3.95 -14.03
N PRO A 52 -6.76 -4.77 -14.97
CA PRO A 52 -8.04 -4.54 -15.65
C PRO A 52 -9.26 -4.73 -14.75
N GLN A 53 -9.08 -5.33 -13.57
CA GLN A 53 -10.13 -5.52 -12.58
C GLN A 53 -9.68 -4.93 -11.24
N GLN A 54 -10.62 -4.24 -10.59
CA GLN A 54 -10.44 -3.69 -9.26
C GLN A 54 -11.60 -4.13 -8.37
N MET A 55 -11.28 -4.52 -7.15
CA MET A 55 -12.24 -4.69 -6.08
C MET A 55 -11.99 -3.60 -5.03
N ALA A 56 -12.98 -2.76 -4.79
CA ALA A 56 -12.94 -1.74 -3.75
C ALA A 56 -13.58 -2.30 -2.47
N TRP A 57 -12.85 -2.17 -1.36
CA TRP A 57 -13.28 -2.53 0.00
C TRP A 57 -13.56 -1.28 0.81
#